data_AF-X0VQ04-F1
#
_entry.id   AF-X0VQ04-F1
#
_cell.length_a   1.000
_cell.length_b   1.000
_cell.length_c   1.000
_cell.angle_alpha   90.00
_cell.angle_beta   90.00
_cell.angle_gamma   90.00
#
_symmetry.space_group_name_H-M   'P 1'
#
loop_
_entity.id
_entity.type
_entity.pdbx_description
1 polymer ?
#
loop_
_entity_poly.entity_id
_entity_poly.type
_entity_poly.pdbx_seq_one_letter_code
_entity_poly.pdbx_strand_id
1 'polypeptide(L)'
;IVAGTKTAVVMVEGDGKFVSEDDMLEAIFFGHRSLQPIIDMQIEMREAVGKEKRHFLPAERDERLIKKATAIGEPLIKEVLSYGEKMVRQKKRSNAIDYIIESLKEEYEDRGREIKDAIYDLEKRLARHMILKEGKRIDGRSFNEVRPIECLVGILPRVHGTALFTRGETQAMVLTTLGTERDEQKIESIYGDSYRKFTFHYNFPPFSVGEAKRLGAPGRREIGHGALARRALLPVLLEKEDFPYTVRVVSEILESNGSSSMASVCGASLS
;
A
#
# COMPACT_ATOMS: atom_id res chain seq x y z
N ILE A 1 15.98 -8.27 1.75
CA ILE A 1 16.15 -8.09 0.28
C ILE A 1 16.20 -6.61 -0.01
N VAL A 2 17.23 -6.17 -0.74
CA VAL A 2 17.38 -4.77 -1.17
C VAL A 2 17.54 -4.79 -2.69
N ALA A 3 16.77 -3.93 -3.38
CA ALA A 3 16.90 -3.71 -4.81
C ALA A 3 17.09 -2.21 -5.08
N GLY A 4 17.92 -1.88 -6.06
CA GLY A 4 18.27 -0.49 -6.34
C GLY A 4 18.96 -0.30 -7.68
N THR A 5 19.24 0.96 -7.98
CA THR A 5 20.10 1.40 -9.08
C THR A 5 21.49 1.73 -8.55
N LYS A 6 22.39 2.17 -9.44
CA LYS A 6 23.69 2.76 -9.08
C LYS A 6 23.58 3.85 -8.02
N THR A 7 22.50 4.63 -8.05
CA THR A 7 22.38 5.87 -7.26
C THR A 7 21.36 5.81 -6.14
N ALA A 8 20.45 4.84 -6.14
CA ALA A 8 19.35 4.83 -5.18
C ALA A 8 18.89 3.42 -4.82
N VAL A 9 18.48 3.26 -3.56
CA VAL A 9 17.63 2.14 -3.13
C VAL A 9 16.22 2.39 -3.65
N VAL A 10 15.62 1.36 -4.25
CA VAL A 10 14.29 1.44 -4.89
C VAL A 10 13.26 0.61 -4.12
N MET A 11 13.66 -0.53 -3.57
CA MET A 11 12.78 -1.44 -2.82
C MET A 11 13.54 -2.14 -1.70
N VAL A 12 12.90 -2.25 -0.54
CA VAL A 12 13.37 -3.01 0.61
C VAL A 12 12.24 -3.94 1.06
N GLU A 13 12.56 -5.21 1.22
CA GLU A 13 11.66 -6.22 1.76
C GLU A 13 12.46 -7.09 2.73
N GLY A 14 12.18 -7.00 4.03
CA GLY A 14 12.97 -7.61 5.08
C GLY A 14 12.17 -7.85 6.36
N ASP A 15 12.74 -8.64 7.25
CA ASP A 15 12.30 -8.82 8.63
C ASP A 15 13.52 -8.71 9.55
N GLY A 16 13.27 -8.57 10.84
CA GLY A 16 14.29 -8.48 11.87
C GLY A 16 13.76 -8.98 13.20
N LYS A 17 14.64 -9.56 14.02
CA LYS A 17 14.31 -10.01 15.37
C LYS A 17 14.65 -8.90 16.36
N PHE A 18 13.75 -7.93 16.51
CA PHE A 18 13.90 -6.79 17.43
C PHE A 18 15.25 -6.04 17.28
N VAL A 19 15.62 -5.73 16.04
CA VAL A 19 16.85 -5.00 15.72
C VAL A 19 16.62 -3.49 15.83
N SER A 20 17.68 -2.73 16.11
CA SER A 20 17.60 -1.26 16.15
C SER A 20 17.38 -0.66 14.76
N GLU A 21 16.85 0.56 14.70
CA GLU A 21 16.73 1.31 13.45
C GLU A 21 18.09 1.53 12.79
N ASP A 22 19.14 1.80 13.58
CA ASP A 22 20.50 2.01 13.07
C ASP A 22 21.05 0.76 12.39
N ASP A 23 20.88 -0.42 13.01
CA ASP A 23 21.29 -1.70 12.41
C ASP A 23 20.50 -2.00 11.12
N MET A 24 19.20 -1.71 11.12
CA MET A 24 18.35 -1.91 9.94
C MET A 24 18.79 -1.00 8.79
N LEU A 25 19.10 0.27 9.07
CA LEU A 25 19.59 1.23 8.08
C LEU A 25 20.96 0.81 7.53
N GLU A 26 21.88 0.40 8.40
CA GLU A 26 23.20 -0.06 7.96
C GLU A 26 23.08 -1.33 7.11
N ALA A 27 22.20 -2.27 7.47
CA ALA A 27 21.94 -3.45 6.65
C ALA A 27 21.40 -3.10 5.25
N ILE A 28 20.54 -2.08 5.15
CA ILE A 28 20.05 -1.59 3.85
C ILE A 28 21.18 -1.00 3.01
N PHE A 29 22.01 -0.13 3.61
CA PHE A 29 23.14 0.48 2.90
C PHE A 29 24.22 -0.53 2.53
N PHE A 30 24.49 -1.49 3.40
CA PHE A 30 25.35 -2.61 3.11
C PHE A 30 24.84 -3.41 1.91
N GLY A 31 23.53 -3.70 1.86
CA GLY A 31 22.91 -4.35 0.70
C GLY A 31 23.05 -3.54 -0.60
N HIS A 32 22.86 -2.21 -0.52
CA HIS A 32 23.01 -1.31 -1.67
C HIS A 32 24.46 -1.22 -2.18
N ARG A 33 25.45 -1.22 -1.27
CA ARG A 33 26.87 -1.30 -1.66
C ARG A 33 27.21 -2.66 -2.28
N SER A 34 26.69 -3.74 -1.71
CA SER A 34 26.98 -5.11 -2.15
C SER A 34 26.38 -5.46 -3.51
N LEU A 35 25.31 -4.78 -3.93
CA LEU A 35 24.73 -4.98 -5.26
C LEU A 35 25.45 -4.22 -6.38
N GLN A 36 26.38 -3.30 -6.07
CA GLN A 36 27.05 -2.48 -7.09
C GLN A 36 27.82 -3.32 -8.12
N PRO A 37 28.63 -4.33 -7.75
CA PRO A 37 29.34 -5.15 -8.72
C PRO A 37 28.40 -5.93 -9.66
N ILE A 38 27.20 -6.30 -9.18
CA ILE A 38 26.19 -6.97 -10.00
C ILE A 38 25.64 -6.00 -11.05
N ILE A 39 25.40 -4.73 -10.68
CA ILE A 39 24.99 -3.71 -11.64
C ILE A 39 26.09 -3.45 -12.66
N ASP A 40 27.35 -3.36 -12.22
CA ASP A 40 28.49 -3.17 -13.12
C ASP A 40 28.59 -4.28 -14.14
N MET A 41 28.49 -5.54 -13.71
CA MET A 41 28.45 -6.69 -14.60
C MET A 41 27.27 -6.64 -15.59
N GLN A 42 26.09 -6.18 -15.17
CA GLN A 42 24.94 -6.01 -16.07
C GLN A 42 25.19 -4.91 -17.12
N ILE A 43 25.89 -3.83 -16.74
CA ILE A 43 26.27 -2.74 -17.64
C ILE A 43 27.32 -3.24 -18.64
N GLU A 44 28.36 -3.92 -18.18
CA GLU A 44 29.40 -4.52 -19.04
C GLU A 44 28.79 -5.51 -20.03
N MET A 45 27.88 -6.39 -19.57
CA MET A 45 27.17 -7.31 -20.45
C MET A 45 26.32 -6.57 -21.49
N ARG A 46 25.64 -5.49 -21.09
CA ARG A 46 24.88 -4.65 -22.02
C ARG A 46 25.79 -3.97 -23.04
N GLU A 47 27.00 -3.55 -22.66
CA GLU A 47 27.96 -2.93 -23.58
C GLU A 47 28.54 -3.95 -24.57
N ALA A 48 28.82 -5.18 -24.10
CA ALA A 48 29.38 -6.23 -24.94
C ALA A 48 28.36 -6.84 -25.92
N VAL A 49 27.12 -7.10 -25.47
CA VAL A 49 26.13 -7.88 -26.23
C VAL A 49 24.70 -7.34 -26.14
N GLY A 50 24.52 -6.12 -25.64
CA GLY A 50 23.20 -5.51 -25.50
C GLY A 50 22.58 -5.10 -26.84
N LYS A 51 21.26 -5.21 -26.93
CA LYS A 51 20.51 -4.69 -28.08
C LYS A 51 20.40 -3.16 -28.01
N GLU A 52 20.28 -2.53 -29.17
CA GLU A 52 19.98 -1.11 -29.25
C GLU A 52 18.68 -0.79 -28.50
N LYS A 53 18.68 0.34 -27.78
CA LYS A 53 17.48 0.81 -27.11
C LYS A 53 16.42 1.13 -28.15
N ARG A 54 15.23 0.56 -27.99
CA ARG A 54 14.09 0.86 -28.84
C ARG A 54 13.84 2.36 -28.82
N HIS A 55 13.80 2.97 -30.00
CA HIS A 55 13.36 4.35 -30.14
C HIS A 55 11.91 4.46 -29.65
N PHE A 56 11.68 5.31 -28.66
CA PHE A 56 10.38 5.58 -28.08
C PHE A 56 10.16 7.09 -28.12
N LEU A 57 9.13 7.51 -28.86
CA LEU A 57 8.65 8.87 -28.85
C LEU A 57 7.53 8.96 -27.81
N PRO A 58 7.70 9.70 -26.72
CA PRO A 58 6.60 10.00 -25.81
C PRO A 58 5.45 10.67 -26.57
N ALA A 59 4.22 10.42 -26.13
CA ALA A 59 3.08 11.13 -26.68
C ALA A 59 3.25 12.64 -26.47
N GLU A 60 3.03 13.43 -27.51
CA GLU A 60 3.01 14.88 -27.39
C GLU A 60 1.87 15.31 -26.47
N ARG A 61 2.17 16.22 -25.55
CA ARG A 61 1.19 16.79 -24.63
C ARG A 61 0.69 18.11 -25.21
N ASP A 62 -0.62 18.28 -25.31
CA ASP A 62 -1.20 19.55 -25.70
C ASP A 62 -1.14 20.54 -24.54
N GLU A 63 -0.11 21.39 -24.56
CA GLU A 63 0.11 22.45 -23.59
C GLU A 63 -1.05 23.45 -23.50
N ARG A 64 -1.81 23.66 -24.58
CA ARG A 64 -2.97 24.57 -24.57
C ARG A 64 -4.12 23.94 -23.78
N LEU A 65 -4.41 22.67 -24.04
CA LEU A 65 -5.39 21.89 -23.27
C LEU A 65 -5.01 21.87 -21.79
N ILE A 66 -3.76 21.52 -21.47
CA ILE A 66 -3.29 21.42 -20.08
C ILE A 66 -3.44 22.77 -19.36
N LYS A 67 -3.06 23.87 -19.99
CA LYS A 67 -3.20 25.22 -19.40
C LYS A 67 -4.67 25.57 -19.15
N LYS A 68 -5.55 25.32 -20.11
CA LYS A 68 -7.00 25.59 -19.97
C LYS A 68 -7.64 24.73 -18.88
N ALA A 69 -7.41 23.42 -18.91
CA ALA A 69 -7.89 22.50 -17.88
C ALA A 69 -7.35 22.87 -16.49
N THR A 70 -6.08 23.26 -16.39
CA THR A 70 -5.47 23.72 -15.14
C THR A 70 -6.10 25.01 -14.63
N ALA A 71 -6.35 25.99 -15.50
CA ALA A 71 -6.94 27.26 -15.11
C ALA A 71 -8.36 27.10 -14.53
N ILE A 72 -9.19 26.27 -15.16
CA ILE A 72 -10.54 25.95 -14.68
C ILE A 72 -10.47 25.07 -13.42
N GLY A 73 -9.58 24.08 -13.42
CA GLY A 73 -9.50 23.08 -12.36
C GLY A 73 -8.85 23.57 -11.07
N GLU A 74 -7.91 24.52 -11.11
CA GLU A 74 -7.16 24.94 -9.91
C GLU A 74 -8.04 25.37 -8.73
N PRO A 75 -9.04 26.27 -8.87
CA PRO A 75 -9.91 26.63 -7.75
C PRO A 75 -10.73 25.43 -7.25
N LEU A 76 -11.24 24.59 -8.15
CA LEU A 76 -12.06 23.42 -7.82
C LEU A 76 -11.25 22.37 -7.06
N ILE A 77 -10.03 22.09 -7.51
CA ILE A 77 -9.16 21.09 -6.86
C ILE A 77 -8.63 21.62 -5.53
N LYS A 78 -8.37 22.93 -5.38
CA LYS A 78 -8.08 23.53 -4.08
C LYS A 78 -9.24 23.33 -3.09
N GLU A 79 -10.49 23.55 -3.53
CA GLU A 79 -11.67 23.24 -2.70
C GLU A 79 -11.72 21.76 -2.33
N VAL A 80 -11.53 20.85 -3.30
CA VAL A 80 -11.51 19.40 -3.06
C VAL A 80 -10.48 19.01 -1.99
N LEU A 81 -9.27 19.58 -2.06
CA LEU A 81 -8.18 19.29 -1.12
C LEU A 81 -8.43 19.84 0.30
N SER A 82 -9.41 20.73 0.49
CA SER A 82 -9.79 21.23 1.82
C SER A 82 -10.63 20.24 2.63
N TYR A 83 -11.20 19.21 1.99
CA TYR A 83 -12.02 18.20 2.65
C TYR A 83 -11.16 17.04 3.17
N GLY A 84 -11.16 16.83 4.48
CA GLY A 84 -10.41 15.75 5.13
C GLY A 84 -11.03 14.35 4.98
N GLU A 85 -12.37 14.25 4.96
CA GLU A 85 -13.08 12.97 4.85
C GLU A 85 -12.94 12.37 3.43
N LYS A 86 -12.59 11.08 3.34
CA LYS A 86 -12.27 10.41 2.08
C LYS A 86 -13.46 10.41 1.11
N MET A 87 -14.65 9.99 1.58
CA MET A 87 -15.80 9.79 0.69
C MET A 87 -16.34 11.12 0.15
N VAL A 88 -16.44 12.14 1.01
CA VAL A 88 -16.79 13.51 0.60
C VAL A 88 -15.79 14.03 -0.42
N ARG A 89 -14.47 13.89 -0.15
CA ARG A 89 -13.42 14.34 -1.06
C ARG A 89 -13.47 13.62 -2.41
N GLN A 90 -13.67 12.31 -2.43
CA GLN A 90 -13.79 11.54 -3.68
C GLN A 90 -14.98 11.98 -4.52
N LYS A 91 -16.15 12.19 -3.89
CA LYS A 91 -17.35 12.67 -4.58
C LYS A 91 -17.15 14.07 -5.17
N LYS A 92 -16.62 15.00 -4.37
CA LYS A 92 -16.30 16.37 -4.81
C LYS A 92 -15.29 16.37 -5.97
N ARG A 93 -14.26 15.51 -5.89
CA ARG A 93 -13.27 15.33 -6.94
C ARG A 93 -13.89 14.84 -8.25
N SER A 94 -14.79 13.86 -8.20
CA SER A 94 -15.50 13.37 -9.39
C SER A 94 -16.30 14.49 -10.02
N ASN A 95 -17.12 15.19 -9.23
CA ASN A 95 -17.94 16.29 -9.72
C ASN A 95 -17.10 17.41 -10.34
N ALA A 96 -15.95 17.74 -9.75
CA ALA A 96 -15.03 18.74 -10.30
C ALA A 96 -14.48 18.31 -11.66
N ILE A 97 -14.05 17.05 -11.79
CA ILE A 97 -13.54 16.50 -13.06
C ILE A 97 -14.64 16.49 -14.13
N ASP A 98 -15.85 16.04 -13.79
CA ASP A 98 -16.97 15.99 -14.73
C ASP A 98 -17.35 17.40 -15.22
N TYR A 99 -17.35 18.39 -14.32
CA TYR A 99 -17.56 19.79 -14.68
C TYR A 99 -16.46 20.33 -15.62
N ILE A 100 -15.19 20.03 -15.36
CA ILE A 100 -14.08 20.50 -16.20
C ILE A 100 -14.15 19.88 -17.60
N ILE A 101 -14.48 18.60 -17.69
CA ILE A 101 -14.66 17.90 -18.97
C ILE A 101 -15.79 18.53 -19.76
N GLU A 102 -16.96 18.75 -19.13
CA GLU A 102 -18.10 19.35 -19.82
C GLU A 102 -17.80 20.80 -20.25
N SER A 103 -17.07 21.57 -19.43
CA SER A 103 -16.68 22.96 -19.74
C SER A 103 -15.72 23.08 -20.92
N LEU A 104 -14.97 22.02 -21.24
CA LEU A 104 -13.99 21.98 -22.32
C LEU A 104 -14.45 21.17 -23.53
N LYS A 105 -15.67 20.63 -23.49
CA LYS A 105 -16.18 19.68 -24.49
C LYS A 105 -16.29 20.27 -25.88
N GLU A 106 -16.68 21.54 -26.00
CA GLU A 106 -16.80 22.21 -27.31
C GLU A 106 -15.45 22.38 -28.03
N GLU A 107 -14.35 22.53 -27.29
CA GLU A 107 -13.02 22.76 -27.85
C GLU A 107 -12.17 21.48 -27.91
N TYR A 108 -12.42 20.53 -27.01
CA TYR A 108 -11.63 19.32 -26.81
C TYR A 108 -12.51 18.07 -26.70
N GLU A 109 -13.40 17.88 -27.70
CA GLU A 109 -14.26 16.72 -27.81
C GLU A 109 -13.45 15.40 -27.76
N ASP A 110 -13.96 14.39 -27.05
CA ASP A 110 -13.32 13.08 -26.81
C ASP A 110 -11.95 13.07 -26.11
N ARG A 111 -11.43 14.23 -25.66
CA ARG A 111 -10.14 14.33 -24.97
C ARG A 111 -10.23 14.29 -23.44
N GLY A 112 -11.33 13.73 -22.93
CA GLY A 112 -11.59 13.62 -21.48
C GLY A 112 -10.50 12.89 -20.69
N ARG A 113 -9.77 11.95 -21.31
CA ARG A 113 -8.63 11.28 -20.68
C ARG A 113 -7.45 12.23 -20.43
N GLU A 114 -7.09 13.03 -21.43
CA GLU A 114 -6.00 14.00 -21.31
C GLU A 114 -6.33 15.10 -20.29
N ILE A 115 -7.59 15.52 -20.25
CA ILE A 115 -8.10 16.43 -19.20
C ILE A 115 -7.94 15.79 -17.83
N LYS A 116 -8.36 14.54 -17.64
CA LYS A 116 -8.19 13.82 -16.36
C LYS A 116 -6.73 13.71 -15.94
N ASP A 117 -5.83 13.43 -16.88
CA ASP A 117 -4.39 13.35 -16.61
C ASP A 117 -3.81 14.72 -16.23
N ALA A 118 -4.23 15.81 -16.88
CA ALA A 118 -3.85 17.18 -16.53
C ALA A 118 -4.34 17.56 -15.12
N ILE A 119 -5.58 17.21 -14.77
CA ILE A 119 -6.13 17.44 -13.43
C ILE A 119 -5.46 16.58 -12.36
N TYR A 120 -5.06 15.35 -12.70
CA TYR A 120 -4.25 14.51 -11.80
C TYR A 120 -2.88 15.14 -11.50
N ASP A 121 -2.19 15.65 -12.53
CA ASP A 121 -0.92 16.35 -12.36
C ASP A 121 -1.07 17.64 -11.53
N LEU A 122 -2.16 18.39 -11.74
CA LEU A 122 -2.52 19.56 -10.93
C LEU A 122 -2.76 19.19 -9.46
N GLU A 123 -3.59 18.18 -9.19
CA GLU A 123 -3.89 17.68 -7.85
C GLU A 123 -2.60 17.26 -7.13
N LYS A 124 -1.73 16.52 -7.81
CA LYS A 124 -0.41 16.12 -7.30
C LYS A 124 0.45 17.34 -6.95
N ARG A 125 0.48 18.36 -7.80
CA ARG A 125 1.24 19.61 -7.57
C ARG A 125 0.70 20.37 -6.36
N LEU A 126 -0.62 20.54 -6.26
CA LEU A 126 -1.27 21.25 -5.15
C LEU A 126 -1.10 20.51 -3.82
N ALA A 127 -1.31 19.19 -3.79
CA ALA A 127 -1.10 18.40 -2.59
C ALA A 127 0.36 18.46 -2.10
N ARG A 128 1.34 18.44 -3.01
CA ARG A 128 2.76 18.63 -2.67
C ARG A 128 3.04 20.04 -2.17
N HIS A 129 2.43 21.07 -2.76
CA HIS A 129 2.58 22.45 -2.32
C HIS A 129 2.08 22.62 -0.87
N MET A 130 0.88 22.13 -0.58
CA MET A 130 0.30 22.15 0.77
C MET A 130 1.22 21.49 1.81
N ILE A 131 1.82 20.34 1.49
CA ILE A 131 2.79 19.68 2.38
C ILE A 131 4.06 20.52 2.52
N LEU A 132 4.70 20.92 1.43
CA LEU A 132 6.04 21.52 1.46
C LEU A 132 6.07 23.00 1.85
N LYS A 133 4.97 23.73 1.64
CA LYS A 133 4.90 25.19 1.84
C LYS A 133 3.97 25.58 2.97
N GLU A 134 2.85 24.88 3.14
CA GLU A 134 1.86 25.21 4.17
C GLU A 134 2.01 24.35 5.43
N GLY A 135 2.84 23.30 5.38
CA GLY A 135 3.10 22.44 6.54
C GLY A 135 1.91 21.54 6.93
N LYS A 136 0.95 21.36 6.02
CA LYS A 136 -0.32 20.68 6.29
C LYS A 136 -0.51 19.45 5.42
N ARG A 137 -1.18 18.44 5.97
CA ARG A 137 -1.65 17.26 5.23
C ARG A 137 -3.08 17.47 4.75
N ILE A 138 -3.52 16.59 3.85
CA ILE A 138 -4.87 16.64 3.24
C ILE A 138 -6.02 16.52 4.24
N ASP A 139 -5.76 15.95 5.40
CA ASP A 139 -6.71 15.81 6.51
C ASP A 139 -6.42 16.80 7.65
N GLY A 140 -5.62 17.84 7.40
CA GLY A 140 -5.32 18.91 8.34
C GLY A 140 -4.25 18.57 9.40
N ARG A 141 -3.86 17.30 9.52
CA ARG A 141 -2.87 16.84 10.51
C ARG A 141 -1.48 17.41 10.28
N SER A 142 -0.71 17.50 11.37
CA SER A 142 0.73 17.75 11.32
C SER A 142 1.49 16.50 10.78
N PHE A 143 2.80 16.64 10.59
CA PHE A 143 3.63 15.53 10.09
C PHE A 143 3.85 14.41 11.10
N ASN A 144 3.81 14.72 12.41
CA ASN A 144 4.03 13.76 13.50
C ASN A 144 2.72 13.27 14.15
N GLU A 145 1.57 13.80 13.74
CA GLU A 145 0.28 13.39 14.30
C GLU A 145 -0.24 12.10 13.64
N VAL A 146 -0.53 11.10 14.48
CA VAL A 146 -1.17 9.84 14.08
C VAL A 146 -2.69 10.03 14.07
N ARG A 147 -3.40 9.35 13.17
CA ARG A 147 -4.87 9.35 13.15
C ARG A 147 -5.43 8.75 14.45
N PRO A 148 -6.67 9.09 14.86
CA PRO A 148 -7.33 8.45 16.00
C PRO A 148 -7.29 6.93 15.92
N ILE A 149 -7.02 6.27 17.05
CA ILE A 149 -6.94 4.82 17.18
C ILE A 149 -8.02 4.33 18.12
N GLU A 150 -8.71 3.27 17.73
CA GLU A 150 -9.66 2.53 18.56
C GLU A 150 -9.35 1.04 18.48
N CYS A 151 -9.37 0.38 19.64
CA CYS A 151 -9.08 -1.04 19.79
C CYS A 151 -10.20 -1.70 20.59
N LEU A 152 -10.85 -2.70 20.01
CA LEU A 152 -11.84 -3.54 20.69
C LEU A 152 -11.39 -5.00 20.59
N VAL A 153 -11.62 -5.79 21.64
CA VAL A 153 -11.28 -7.23 21.70
C VAL A 153 -12.48 -8.03 22.16
N GLY A 154 -12.54 -9.32 21.83
CA GLY A 154 -13.61 -10.22 22.28
C GLY A 154 -15.00 -9.89 21.72
N ILE A 155 -15.06 -9.24 20.55
CA ILE A 155 -16.30 -8.76 19.91
C ILE A 155 -17.17 -9.88 19.29
N LEU A 156 -16.60 -11.04 19.01
CA LEU A 156 -17.31 -12.19 18.43
C LEU A 156 -17.35 -13.36 19.43
N PRO A 157 -18.51 -13.99 19.64
CA PRO A 157 -18.72 -14.89 20.78
C PRO A 157 -18.13 -16.31 20.64
N ARG A 158 -17.76 -16.75 19.43
CA ARG A 158 -17.41 -18.17 19.18
C ARG A 158 -15.99 -18.40 18.65
N VAL A 159 -15.28 -17.34 18.27
CA VAL A 159 -13.90 -17.45 17.77
C VAL A 159 -12.93 -17.50 18.95
N HIS A 160 -11.78 -18.16 18.78
CA HIS A 160 -10.80 -18.28 19.87
C HIS A 160 -10.23 -16.93 20.29
N GLY A 161 -10.03 -16.04 19.31
CA GLY A 161 -9.57 -14.67 19.52
C GLY A 161 -10.13 -13.75 18.46
N THR A 162 -10.36 -12.49 18.83
CA THR A 162 -10.89 -11.49 17.92
C THR A 162 -10.57 -10.08 18.39
N ALA A 163 -10.22 -9.23 17.43
CA ALA A 163 -10.00 -7.81 17.64
C ALA A 163 -10.55 -6.99 16.48
N LEU A 164 -11.06 -5.80 16.79
CA LEU A 164 -11.35 -4.75 15.82
C LEU A 164 -10.39 -3.60 16.07
N PHE A 165 -9.50 -3.36 15.12
CA PHE A 165 -8.55 -2.27 15.16
C PHE A 165 -8.92 -1.22 14.13
N THR A 166 -9.14 0.02 14.57
CA THR A 166 -9.47 1.16 13.72
C THR A 166 -8.40 2.24 13.87
N ARG A 167 -7.89 2.78 12.76
CA ARG A 167 -6.97 3.92 12.72
C ARG A 167 -7.41 4.93 11.67
N GLY A 168 -8.15 5.96 12.10
CA GLY A 168 -8.93 6.82 11.21
C GLY A 168 -9.86 5.98 10.33
N GLU A 169 -9.95 6.29 9.04
CA GLU A 169 -10.76 5.54 8.07
C GLU A 169 -10.06 4.25 7.57
N THR A 170 -9.41 3.50 8.46
CA THR A 170 -8.81 2.20 8.15
C THR A 170 -9.11 1.23 9.28
N GLN A 171 -9.86 0.18 8.97
CA GLN A 171 -10.38 -0.76 9.96
C GLN A 171 -10.07 -2.20 9.54
N ALA A 172 -9.53 -2.96 10.47
CA ALA A 172 -9.23 -4.38 10.32
C ALA A 172 -9.91 -5.16 11.44
N MET A 173 -10.81 -6.08 11.08
CA MET A 173 -11.30 -7.11 11.99
C MET A 173 -10.38 -8.31 11.86
N VAL A 174 -9.74 -8.69 12.95
CA VAL A 174 -8.76 -9.77 12.99
C VAL A 174 -9.30 -10.90 13.87
N LEU A 175 -9.11 -12.13 13.42
CA LEU A 175 -9.65 -13.34 14.00
C LEU A 175 -8.52 -14.35 14.19
N THR A 176 -8.42 -14.92 15.38
CA THR A 176 -7.44 -15.96 15.72
C THR A 176 -8.14 -17.29 15.89
N THR A 177 -7.58 -18.34 15.29
CA THR A 177 -8.03 -19.73 15.44
C THR A 177 -6.85 -20.62 15.81
N LEU A 178 -6.99 -21.38 16.90
CA LEU A 178 -6.06 -22.42 17.32
C LEU A 178 -6.47 -23.77 16.73
N GLY A 179 -5.48 -24.55 16.31
CA GLY A 179 -5.63 -25.89 15.77
C GLY A 179 -4.53 -26.84 16.27
N THR A 180 -4.57 -28.07 15.79
CA THR A 180 -3.61 -29.12 16.12
C THR A 180 -2.48 -29.20 15.07
N GLU A 181 -1.50 -30.08 15.28
CA GLU A 181 -0.44 -30.34 14.28
C GLU A 181 -0.99 -30.82 12.92
N ARG A 182 -2.17 -31.46 12.91
CA ARG A 182 -2.84 -31.89 11.67
C ARG A 182 -3.33 -30.74 10.80
N ASP A 183 -3.47 -29.55 11.40
CA ASP A 183 -3.93 -28.33 10.72
C ASP A 183 -2.74 -27.49 10.18
N GLU A 184 -1.51 -27.93 10.41
CA GLU A 184 -0.32 -27.26 9.85
C GLU A 184 -0.38 -27.26 8.31
N GLN A 185 -0.06 -26.10 7.72
CA GLN A 185 -0.04 -25.99 6.26
C GLN A 185 1.20 -26.71 5.71
N LYS A 186 1.00 -27.84 5.03
CA LYS A 186 2.04 -28.48 4.21
C LYS A 186 2.34 -27.60 2.99
N ILE A 187 3.62 -27.31 2.77
CA ILE A 187 4.13 -26.52 1.65
C ILE A 187 5.10 -27.40 0.87
N GLU A 188 4.67 -27.82 -0.30
CA GLU A 188 5.48 -28.56 -1.27
C GLU A 188 6.11 -27.55 -2.23
N SER A 189 7.42 -27.35 -2.12
CA SER A 189 8.15 -26.35 -2.90
C SER A 189 9.31 -26.96 -3.69
N ILE A 190 9.88 -26.19 -4.62
CA ILE A 190 11.08 -26.61 -5.36
C ILE A 190 12.30 -26.87 -4.46
N TYR A 191 12.29 -26.37 -3.22
CA TYR A 191 13.34 -26.57 -2.23
C TYR A 191 13.05 -27.75 -1.29
N GLY A 192 11.92 -28.44 -1.48
CA GLY A 192 11.45 -29.53 -0.63
C GLY A 192 10.16 -29.20 0.13
N ASP A 193 9.74 -30.19 0.92
CA ASP A 193 8.53 -30.15 1.74
C ASP A 193 8.82 -29.45 3.08
N SER A 194 7.90 -28.58 3.49
CA SER A 194 7.94 -27.93 4.81
C SER A 194 6.55 -27.80 5.39
N TYR A 195 6.46 -27.57 6.70
CA TYR A 195 5.21 -27.36 7.40
C TYR A 195 5.20 -25.98 8.04
N ARG A 196 4.02 -25.33 8.01
CA ARG A 196 3.81 -23.99 8.55
C ARG A 196 2.73 -24.01 9.62
N LYS A 197 3.15 -23.75 10.86
CA LYS A 197 2.29 -23.63 12.05
C LYS A 197 1.54 -22.31 12.15
N PHE A 198 2.18 -21.23 11.70
CA PHE A 198 1.56 -19.90 11.72
C PHE A 198 1.14 -19.48 10.32
N THR A 199 -0.16 -19.40 10.12
CA THR A 199 -0.79 -18.98 8.86
C THR A 199 -1.48 -17.64 9.06
N PHE A 200 -1.27 -16.72 8.13
CA PHE A 200 -1.92 -15.40 8.14
C PHE A 200 -2.63 -15.19 6.80
N HIS A 201 -3.94 -14.96 6.84
CA HIS A 201 -4.73 -14.58 5.68
C HIS A 201 -5.16 -13.13 5.80
N TYR A 202 -5.06 -12.42 4.68
CA TYR A 202 -5.45 -11.03 4.56
C TYR A 202 -6.46 -10.91 3.43
N ASN A 203 -7.65 -10.41 3.75
CA ASN A 203 -8.76 -10.27 2.82
C ASN A 203 -9.09 -8.79 2.62
N PHE A 204 -9.17 -8.37 1.35
CA PHE A 204 -9.44 -6.99 0.97
C PHE A 204 -10.71 -6.90 0.12
N PRO A 205 -11.89 -6.97 0.75
CA PRO A 205 -13.15 -6.94 0.01
C PRO A 205 -13.38 -5.57 -0.64
N PRO A 206 -14.08 -5.50 -1.79
CA PRO A 206 -14.30 -4.24 -2.53
C PRO A 206 -15.02 -3.16 -1.73
N PHE A 207 -15.92 -3.56 -0.83
CA PHE A 207 -16.66 -2.62 0.01
C PHE A 207 -15.75 -1.81 0.94
N SER A 208 -14.54 -2.31 1.26
CA SER A 208 -13.58 -1.60 2.12
C SER A 208 -13.10 -0.26 1.55
N VAL A 209 -13.31 -0.05 0.25
CA VAL A 209 -13.04 1.22 -0.44
C VAL A 209 -14.31 1.83 -1.05
N GLY A 210 -15.50 1.31 -0.73
CA GLY A 210 -16.77 1.77 -1.26
C GLY A 210 -17.03 1.37 -2.72
N GLU A 211 -16.35 0.33 -3.22
CA GLU A 211 -16.50 -0.14 -4.60
C GLU A 211 -17.26 -1.47 -4.66
N ALA A 212 -17.89 -1.75 -5.81
CA ALA A 212 -18.49 -3.05 -6.12
C ALA A 212 -17.61 -3.81 -7.13
N LYS A 213 -17.13 -4.99 -6.77
CA LYS A 213 -16.41 -5.91 -7.66
C LYS A 213 -16.78 -7.36 -7.33
N ARG A 214 -16.54 -8.28 -8.27
CA ARG A 214 -16.72 -9.72 -8.05
C ARG A 214 -15.75 -10.21 -6.98
N LEU A 215 -16.26 -10.91 -5.98
CA LEU A 215 -15.44 -11.62 -5.00
C LEU A 215 -14.87 -12.89 -5.65
N GLY A 216 -13.58 -13.14 -5.45
CA GLY A 216 -12.85 -14.25 -6.06
C GLY A 216 -11.68 -14.69 -5.20
N ALA A 217 -10.76 -15.45 -5.81
CA ALA A 217 -9.52 -15.84 -5.18
C ALA A 217 -8.66 -14.61 -4.82
N PRO A 218 -7.83 -14.69 -3.76
CA PRO A 218 -7.00 -13.57 -3.33
C PRO A 218 -6.05 -13.13 -4.45
N GLY A 219 -5.99 -11.83 -4.68
CA GLY A 219 -5.04 -11.20 -5.58
C GLY A 219 -3.62 -11.18 -5.01
N ARG A 220 -2.64 -10.86 -5.88
CA ARG A 220 -1.22 -10.80 -5.48
C ARG A 220 -0.95 -9.82 -4.33
N ARG A 221 -1.70 -8.71 -4.28
CA ARG A 221 -1.55 -7.70 -3.22
C ARG A 221 -2.00 -8.23 -1.86
N GLU A 222 -3.10 -8.99 -1.83
CA GLU A 222 -3.62 -9.59 -0.60
C GLU A 222 -2.63 -10.62 -0.04
N ILE A 223 -2.08 -11.47 -0.92
CA ILE A 223 -1.03 -12.42 -0.56
C ILE A 223 0.20 -11.69 -0.02
N GLY A 224 0.65 -10.63 -0.70
CA GLY A 224 1.80 -9.83 -0.27
C GLY A 224 1.58 -9.16 1.10
N HIS A 225 0.42 -8.54 1.31
CA HIS A 225 0.07 -7.93 2.60
C HIS A 225 -0.06 -8.97 3.72
N GLY A 226 -0.64 -10.14 3.44
CA GLY A 226 -0.71 -11.25 4.40
C GLY A 226 0.67 -11.78 4.77
N ALA A 227 1.58 -11.93 3.79
CA ALA A 227 2.96 -12.32 4.04
C ALA A 227 3.70 -11.27 4.88
N LEU A 228 3.50 -9.97 4.58
CA LEU A 228 4.09 -8.87 5.34
C LEU A 228 3.63 -8.90 6.81
N ALA A 229 2.31 -8.96 7.05
CA ALA A 229 1.78 -9.00 8.41
C ALA A 229 2.25 -10.26 9.17
N ARG A 230 2.30 -11.41 8.49
CA ARG A 230 2.87 -12.64 9.06
C ARG A 230 4.31 -12.44 9.49
N ARG A 231 5.17 -11.89 8.63
CA ARG A 231 6.60 -11.67 8.92
C ARG A 231 6.80 -10.75 10.12
N ALA A 232 5.97 -9.72 10.26
CA ALA A 232 6.03 -8.81 11.40
C ALA A 232 5.72 -9.50 12.75
N LEU A 233 4.90 -10.55 12.74
CA LEU A 233 4.48 -11.26 13.96
C LEU A 233 5.33 -12.50 14.27
N LEU A 234 6.07 -13.05 13.29
CA LEU A 234 6.93 -14.21 13.52
C LEU A 234 7.90 -14.04 14.71
N PRO A 235 8.55 -12.87 14.93
CA PRO A 235 9.47 -12.71 16.05
C PRO A 235 8.82 -12.73 17.45
N VAL A 236 7.51 -12.51 17.55
CA VAL A 236 6.78 -12.50 18.84
C VAL A 236 6.02 -13.80 19.10
N LEU A 237 6.01 -14.74 18.15
CA LEU A 237 5.35 -16.02 18.36
C LEU A 237 6.18 -16.93 19.26
N LEU A 238 5.48 -17.64 20.15
CA LEU A 238 6.09 -18.65 21.01
C LEU A 238 6.58 -19.84 20.19
N GLU A 239 7.66 -20.46 20.67
CA GLU A 239 8.22 -21.67 20.10
C GLU A 239 7.31 -22.89 20.39
N LYS A 240 7.53 -23.99 19.67
CA LYS A 240 6.65 -25.17 19.70
C LYS A 240 6.51 -25.74 21.12
N GLU A 241 7.62 -25.79 21.84
CA GLU A 241 7.73 -26.42 23.14
C GLU A 241 6.85 -25.72 24.18
N ASP A 242 6.71 -24.40 24.06
CA ASP A 242 5.90 -23.57 24.96
C ASP A 242 4.45 -23.41 24.47
N PHE A 243 4.21 -23.55 23.16
CA PHE A 243 2.89 -23.39 22.56
C PHE A 243 2.64 -24.40 21.41
N PRO A 244 2.20 -25.63 21.72
CA PRO A 244 2.09 -26.72 20.74
C PRO A 244 0.80 -26.66 19.91
N TYR A 245 0.42 -25.45 19.43
CA TYR A 245 -0.77 -25.23 18.63
C TYR A 245 -0.42 -24.64 17.27
N THR A 246 -1.20 -25.02 16.25
CA THR A 246 -1.23 -24.32 14.97
C THR A 246 -2.06 -23.06 15.13
N VAL A 247 -1.56 -21.93 14.61
CA VAL A 247 -2.22 -20.63 14.71
C VAL A 247 -2.60 -20.15 13.31
N ARG A 248 -3.89 -19.92 13.11
CA ARG A 248 -4.41 -19.27 11.90
C ARG A 248 -5.00 -17.91 12.28
N VAL A 249 -4.43 -16.85 11.72
CA VAL A 249 -4.95 -15.49 11.81
C VAL A 249 -5.60 -15.11 10.49
N VAL A 250 -6.78 -14.52 10.55
CA VAL A 250 -7.49 -13.96 9.39
C VAL A 250 -7.76 -12.49 9.66
N SER A 251 -7.31 -11.61 8.76
CA SER A 251 -7.60 -10.18 8.81
C SER A 251 -8.55 -9.80 7.69
N GLU A 252 -9.75 -9.38 8.08
CA GLU A 252 -10.79 -8.83 7.22
C GLU A 252 -10.68 -7.31 7.24
N ILE A 253 -10.34 -6.71 6.09
CA ILE A 253 -10.30 -5.25 5.99
C ILE A 253 -11.70 -4.72 5.76
N LEU A 254 -12.24 -4.01 6.76
CA LEU A 254 -13.59 -3.46 6.72
C LEU A 254 -13.61 -2.05 6.11
N GLU A 255 -12.55 -1.28 6.32
CA GLU A 255 -12.35 0.06 5.74
C GLU A 255 -10.88 0.26 5.38
N SER A 256 -10.60 0.98 4.29
CA SER A 256 -9.22 1.24 3.85
C SER A 256 -9.00 2.67 3.35
N ASN A 257 -8.20 3.42 4.11
CA ASN A 257 -7.66 4.71 3.73
C ASN A 257 -6.19 4.90 4.18
N GLY A 258 -5.42 3.81 4.25
CA GLY A 258 -3.97 3.88 4.44
C GLY A 258 -3.39 2.80 5.32
N SER A 259 -2.50 2.00 4.73
CA SER A 259 -1.71 0.95 5.40
C SER A 259 -2.57 0.01 6.26
N SER A 260 -3.51 -0.66 5.59
CA SER A 260 -4.34 -1.71 6.19
C SER A 260 -3.55 -2.95 6.58
N SER A 261 -2.40 -3.24 5.96
CA SER A 261 -1.49 -4.31 6.41
C SER A 261 -0.91 -4.06 7.80
N MET A 262 -0.58 -2.81 8.14
CA MET A 262 -0.14 -2.48 9.51
C MET A 262 -1.29 -2.51 10.51
N ALA A 263 -2.51 -2.14 10.09
CA ALA A 263 -3.70 -2.36 10.91
C ALA A 263 -3.91 -3.85 11.21
N SER A 264 -3.66 -4.74 10.25
CA SER A 264 -3.68 -6.19 10.45
C SER A 264 -2.64 -6.67 11.46
N VAL A 265 -1.44 -6.09 11.49
CA VAL A 265 -0.41 -6.42 12.49
C VAL A 265 -0.90 -6.04 13.90
N CYS A 266 -1.41 -4.82 14.08
CA CYS A 266 -1.95 -4.38 15.36
C CYS A 266 -3.12 -5.26 15.82
N GLY A 267 -4.10 -5.50 14.93
CA GLY A 267 -5.25 -6.35 15.25
C GLY A 267 -4.87 -7.79 15.57
N ALA A 268 -3.85 -8.34 14.90
CA ALA A 268 -3.38 -9.70 15.18
C ALA A 268 -2.64 -9.84 16.50
N SER A 269 -1.97 -8.78 16.97
CA SER A 269 -1.39 -8.78 18.32
C SER A 269 -2.45 -8.72 19.41
N LEU A 270 -3.62 -8.16 19.12
CA LEU A 270 -4.74 -8.01 20.06
C LEU A 270 -5.67 -9.24 20.09
N SER A 271 -5.78 -9.95 18.97
CA SER A 271 -6.71 -11.05 18.72
C SER A 271 -6.18 -12.38 19.22
#